data_AF-A0A9Q0CIR8-F1
#
_entry.id   AF-A0A9Q0CIR8-F1
#
_cell.length_a   1.000
_cell.length_b   1.000
_cell.length_c   1.000
_cell.angle_alpha   90.00
_cell.angle_beta   90.00
_cell.angle_gamma   90.00
#
_symmetry.space_group_name_H-M   'P 1'
#
loop_
_entity.id
_entity.type
_entity.pdbx_description
1 polymer ?
#
loop_
_entity_poly.entity_id
_entity_poly.type
_entity_poly.pdbx_seq_one_letter_code
_entity_poly.pdbx_strand_id
1 'polypeptide(L)'
;MDRVRNNPRESDSASTVADRVHHKRANLFHFITSLDRAVAARVSSLALHHFSISNSNEIHPFPILPFFLSRFYHSHFLCVFFLSGTFSMALSKISTSYTSSQTLKPNFYSKPCVPLQGYDARRSGVSFEPHRKLRISCSVAPNQVQAPVAPTVPSDTTSNRECFGVFCTTYDLKADEKTKSWKSLIKIAVSGAAGMISNHLLFKLASGEVFGPDQPIALQLLGSERSIQALEGVAMELEDSLYPLLREVSIGINPYEVFQDCEWALLIGAKPRGPGMERAGLLDINGQIFAEQGKALNAVASRNAKVIVVGNPCNTNALICLKNAPNIPAKNFHALTRLDENRAKCQLALKAGVFYDKVSNMTIWGNHSTTQVPDFLNAKINGIPVKEVIKDTKWLETEFTERVQKRGGVLIQKWGRSSAASTAVSIVDAIRSLVTPTPEGDWFSSGVYTNGNPYGIAEDIVYSMPCRSKGDGDYELAKDVIIDDFLRERIKKSEAELLAEKRCVAHLTGEGNAFCDLPEDTMLPGEQ
;
A
#
# COMPACT_ATOMS: atom_id res chain seq x y z
N MET A 1 3.70 -60.57 -46.54
CA MET A 1 3.34 -60.09 -45.18
C MET A 1 4.43 -60.53 -44.23
N ASP A 2 4.74 -59.69 -43.26
CA ASP A 2 6.10 -59.35 -42.82
C ASP A 2 6.93 -60.43 -42.12
N ARG A 3 8.26 -60.28 -42.29
CA ARG A 3 9.32 -61.08 -41.68
C ARG A 3 9.51 -60.72 -40.21
N VAL A 4 9.41 -61.73 -39.35
CA VAL A 4 9.99 -61.76 -38.01
C VAL A 4 11.44 -62.26 -38.13
N ARG A 5 12.41 -61.51 -37.58
CA ARG A 5 13.75 -62.01 -37.27
C ARG A 5 14.15 -61.55 -35.86
N ASN A 6 14.28 -62.54 -34.98
CA ASN A 6 15.03 -62.46 -33.72
C ASN A 6 16.54 -62.49 -34.00
N ASN A 7 17.32 -61.82 -33.15
CA ASN A 7 18.72 -62.16 -32.90
C ASN A 7 19.03 -62.02 -31.38
N PRO A 8 20.04 -62.75 -30.85
CA PRO A 8 20.18 -63.09 -29.43
C PRO A 8 21.20 -62.24 -28.63
N ARG A 9 21.34 -62.61 -27.35
CA ARG A 9 22.13 -62.07 -26.22
C ARG A 9 23.66 -62.15 -26.38
N GLU A 10 24.38 -61.24 -25.69
CA GLU A 10 25.56 -61.42 -24.78
C GLU A 10 26.17 -60.03 -24.46
N SER A 11 26.08 -59.52 -23.21
CA SER A 11 27.01 -59.61 -22.06
C SER A 11 28.24 -58.65 -22.07
N ASP A 12 28.47 -58.05 -20.91
CA ASP A 12 29.67 -57.33 -20.40
C ASP A 12 29.90 -55.84 -20.72
N SER A 13 29.65 -54.99 -19.70
CA SER A 13 30.57 -53.93 -19.23
C SER A 13 30.00 -53.16 -18.02
N ALA A 14 29.86 -53.83 -16.87
CA ALA A 14 29.45 -53.20 -15.61
C ALA A 14 30.63 -52.62 -14.79
N SER A 15 31.71 -52.16 -15.43
CA SER A 15 32.92 -51.66 -14.75
C SER A 15 33.30 -50.20 -15.07
N THR A 16 32.52 -49.45 -15.86
CA THR A 16 32.92 -48.10 -16.31
C THR A 16 32.03 -46.95 -15.81
N VAL A 17 31.03 -47.24 -14.95
CA VAL A 17 30.11 -46.20 -14.41
C VAL A 17 30.46 -45.82 -12.96
N ALA A 18 30.98 -46.75 -12.14
CA ALA A 18 31.35 -46.46 -10.75
C ALA A 18 32.56 -45.52 -10.63
N ASP A 19 33.55 -45.66 -11.52
CA ASP A 19 34.77 -44.83 -11.51
C ASP A 19 34.51 -43.37 -11.96
N ARG A 20 33.49 -43.14 -12.81
CA ARG A 20 33.12 -41.77 -13.23
C ARG A 20 32.39 -40.98 -12.15
N VAL A 21 31.74 -41.64 -11.20
CA VAL A 21 31.03 -40.98 -10.08
C VAL A 21 32.00 -40.62 -8.95
N HIS A 22 33.00 -41.46 -8.68
CA HIS A 22 34.04 -41.14 -7.70
C HIS A 22 34.94 -39.97 -8.13
N HIS A 23 35.29 -39.88 -9.43
CA HIS A 23 36.12 -38.78 -9.92
C HIS A 23 35.41 -37.42 -9.89
N LYS A 24 34.08 -37.38 -10.10
CA LYS A 24 33.31 -36.12 -10.01
C LYS A 24 33.11 -35.63 -8.58
N ARG A 25 33.03 -36.53 -7.59
CA ARG A 25 32.95 -36.15 -6.16
C ARG A 25 34.29 -35.64 -5.62
N ALA A 26 35.41 -36.22 -6.04
CA ALA A 26 36.74 -35.75 -5.63
C ALA A 26 37.06 -34.34 -6.15
N ASN A 27 36.68 -34.03 -7.40
CA ASN A 27 36.89 -32.70 -7.98
C ASN A 27 36.03 -31.62 -7.31
N LEU A 28 34.81 -31.94 -6.88
CA LEU A 28 33.95 -31.01 -6.15
C LEU A 28 34.49 -30.71 -4.74
N PHE A 29 35.04 -31.72 -4.06
CA PHE A 29 35.65 -31.54 -2.74
C PHE A 29 36.96 -30.73 -2.80
N HIS A 30 37.77 -30.92 -3.84
CA HIS A 30 38.95 -30.09 -4.09
C HIS A 30 38.59 -28.63 -4.43
N PHE A 31 37.49 -28.42 -5.16
CA PHE A 31 37.04 -27.07 -5.51
C PHE A 31 36.51 -26.31 -4.29
N ILE A 32 35.76 -26.97 -3.41
CA ILE A 32 35.22 -26.37 -2.18
C ILE A 32 36.35 -26.04 -1.19
N THR A 33 37.30 -26.97 -1.00
CA THR A 33 38.45 -26.74 -0.09
C THR A 33 39.43 -25.68 -0.61
N SER A 34 39.55 -25.51 -1.94
CA SER A 34 40.30 -24.42 -2.55
C SER A 34 39.61 -23.07 -2.37
N LEU A 35 38.27 -23.03 -2.41
CA LEU A 35 37.49 -21.81 -2.21
C LEU A 35 37.62 -21.32 -0.75
N ASP A 36 37.54 -22.23 0.22
CA ASP A 36 37.69 -21.89 1.65
C ASP A 36 39.10 -21.36 1.97
N ARG A 37 40.15 -21.91 1.34
CA ARG A 37 41.51 -21.37 1.51
C ARG A 37 41.68 -19.99 0.86
N ALA A 38 41.04 -19.74 -0.28
CA ALA A 38 41.10 -18.44 -0.96
C ALA A 38 40.31 -17.36 -0.19
N VAL A 39 39.19 -17.72 0.44
CA VAL A 39 38.42 -16.83 1.31
C VAL A 39 39.17 -16.56 2.61
N ALA A 40 39.76 -17.58 3.24
CA ALA A 40 40.60 -17.40 4.43
C ALA A 40 41.83 -16.52 4.17
N ALA A 41 42.50 -16.68 3.02
CA ALA A 41 43.63 -15.84 2.63
C ALA A 41 43.24 -14.38 2.36
N ARG A 42 42.04 -14.12 1.81
CA ARG A 42 41.52 -12.75 1.62
C ARG A 42 41.12 -12.08 2.94
N VAL A 43 40.58 -12.84 3.90
CA VAL A 43 40.27 -12.31 5.24
C VAL A 43 41.54 -12.01 6.03
N SER A 44 42.61 -12.82 5.89
CA SER A 44 43.92 -12.53 6.50
C SER A 44 44.64 -11.33 5.84
N SER A 45 44.47 -11.12 4.53
CA SER A 45 45.06 -9.96 3.83
C SER A 45 44.36 -8.64 4.15
N LEU A 46 43.05 -8.66 4.47
CA LEU A 46 42.33 -7.45 4.93
C LEU A 46 42.69 -7.07 6.37
N ALA A 47 43.02 -8.05 7.23
CA ALA A 47 43.44 -7.79 8.60
C ALA A 47 44.87 -7.22 8.72
N LEU A 48 45.71 -7.42 7.70
CA LEU A 48 47.10 -6.91 7.66
C LEU A 48 47.24 -5.50 7.07
N HIS A 49 46.19 -4.95 6.45
CA HIS A 49 46.22 -3.58 5.90
C HIS A 49 45.69 -2.49 6.86
N HIS A 50 45.14 -2.87 8.02
CA HIS A 50 44.69 -1.92 9.05
C HIS A 50 45.65 -1.75 10.25
N PHE A 51 46.84 -2.36 10.21
CA PHE A 51 47.90 -2.18 11.20
C PHE A 51 49.21 -1.72 10.55
N SER A 52 49.18 -0.55 9.91
CA SER A 52 50.40 0.20 9.59
C SER A 52 50.05 1.68 9.45
N ILE A 53 49.97 2.36 10.59
CA ILE A 53 50.26 3.79 10.84
C ILE A 53 50.18 3.95 12.38
N SER A 54 51.34 3.88 13.03
CA SER A 54 51.71 4.59 14.27
C SER A 54 53.01 3.99 14.82
N ASN A 55 54.12 4.63 14.43
CA ASN A 55 55.42 4.44 15.08
C ASN A 55 55.49 5.39 16.26
N SER A 56 55.69 4.87 17.49
CA SER A 56 56.61 5.46 18.47
C SER A 56 56.66 4.65 19.78
N ASN A 57 57.85 4.07 19.99
CA ASN A 57 58.59 3.92 21.26
C ASN A 57 58.18 2.92 22.38
N GLU A 58 59.20 2.12 22.72
CA GLU A 58 59.59 1.56 24.03
C GLU A 58 59.24 0.10 24.45
N ILE A 59 60.23 -0.79 24.19
CA ILE A 59 61.02 -1.65 25.13
C ILE A 59 60.31 -2.69 26.06
N HIS A 60 60.51 -3.99 25.71
CA HIS A 60 60.79 -5.25 26.48
C HIS A 60 60.06 -5.64 27.82
N PRO A 61 60.08 -6.92 28.28
CA PRO A 61 59.79 -8.23 27.64
C PRO A 61 58.79 -9.14 28.46
N PHE A 62 58.39 -10.29 27.87
CA PHE A 62 57.76 -11.57 28.36
C PHE A 62 57.68 -11.90 29.90
N PRO A 63 56.93 -12.94 30.42
CA PRO A 63 56.21 -14.08 29.76
C PRO A 63 54.88 -14.66 30.41
N ILE A 64 54.28 -15.66 29.72
CA ILE A 64 53.56 -16.90 30.19
C ILE A 64 52.15 -16.84 30.87
N LEU A 65 51.21 -17.57 30.23
CA LEU A 65 49.98 -18.34 30.63
C LEU A 65 49.66 -18.58 32.15
N PRO A 66 48.50 -19.18 32.56
CA PRO A 66 47.15 -19.35 31.98
C PRO A 66 45.95 -19.24 32.99
N PHE A 67 44.72 -19.49 32.52
CA PHE A 67 43.63 -20.25 33.19
C PHE A 67 42.61 -19.58 34.17
N PHE A 68 41.36 -20.07 34.04
CA PHE A 68 40.20 -20.09 34.97
C PHE A 68 39.17 -18.93 35.04
N LEU A 69 38.01 -19.20 34.42
CA LEU A 69 36.64 -19.31 34.98
C LEU A 69 35.92 -18.14 35.69
N SER A 70 34.69 -17.94 35.19
CA SER A 70 33.45 -17.72 35.94
C SER A 70 33.19 -16.37 36.65
N ARG A 71 32.31 -15.60 35.99
CA ARG A 71 31.15 -14.86 36.55
C ARG A 71 31.21 -14.42 38.02
N PHE A 72 31.17 -13.10 38.23
CA PHE A 72 30.38 -12.47 39.28
C PHE A 72 29.73 -11.16 38.82
N TYR A 73 28.64 -10.82 39.50
CA TYR A 73 27.59 -9.85 39.20
C TYR A 73 27.96 -8.38 39.52
N HIS A 74 27.25 -7.49 38.82
CA HIS A 74 26.71 -6.17 39.24
C HIS A 74 27.59 -4.91 39.37
N SER A 75 27.01 -3.86 38.78
CA SER A 75 26.88 -2.46 39.25
C SER A 75 27.78 -1.35 38.67
N HIS A 76 27.05 -0.33 38.17
CA HIS A 76 27.28 1.12 38.21
C HIS A 76 28.17 1.79 37.15
N PHE A 77 27.60 2.80 36.48
CA PHE A 77 27.97 4.24 36.43
C PHE A 77 27.48 4.83 35.10
N LEU A 78 26.46 5.69 35.14
CA LEU A 78 26.53 7.17 35.17
C LEU A 78 27.03 7.78 33.85
N CYS A 79 26.07 8.36 33.13
CA CYS A 79 26.30 9.29 32.03
C CYS A 79 26.14 10.71 32.59
N VAL A 80 27.17 11.54 32.44
CA VAL A 80 27.16 12.96 32.83
C VAL A 80 26.76 13.81 31.63
N PHE A 81 25.83 14.73 31.90
CA PHE A 81 25.30 15.79 31.04
C PHE A 81 26.33 16.88 30.74
N PHE A 82 26.21 17.51 29.56
CA PHE A 82 26.58 18.92 29.36
C PHE A 82 25.31 19.77 29.23
N LEU A 83 25.29 20.86 29.99
CA LEU A 83 24.28 21.92 30.06
C LEU A 83 24.43 22.92 28.90
N SER A 84 23.31 23.49 28.43
CA SER A 84 22.97 24.91 28.62
C SER A 84 21.72 25.31 27.81
N GLY A 85 20.87 26.18 28.39
CA GLY A 85 19.81 26.87 27.65
C GLY A 85 18.44 26.91 28.35
N THR A 86 18.35 27.68 29.42
CA THR A 86 17.17 28.00 30.24
C THR A 86 16.02 28.68 29.47
N PHE A 87 14.75 28.38 29.81
CA PHE A 87 13.80 29.35 30.39
C PHE A 87 12.54 28.67 30.98
N SER A 88 12.03 29.29 32.04
CA SER A 88 11.08 28.80 33.04
C SER A 88 9.60 28.93 32.63
N MET A 89 8.77 27.94 33.00
CA MET A 89 7.37 28.18 33.40
C MET A 89 6.89 27.18 34.46
N ALA A 90 6.13 27.73 35.41
CA ALA A 90 5.71 27.16 36.67
C ALA A 90 4.59 26.13 36.57
N LEU A 91 4.64 25.11 37.43
CA LEU A 91 3.54 24.21 37.76
C LEU A 91 2.81 24.72 39.00
N SER A 92 1.50 24.93 38.91
CA SER A 92 0.62 25.04 40.08
C SER A 92 -0.09 23.71 40.32
N LYS A 93 -0.02 23.23 41.58
CA LYS A 93 -0.81 22.13 42.15
C LYS A 93 -1.44 22.65 43.43
N ILE A 94 -2.78 22.71 43.52
CA ILE A 94 -3.63 22.72 44.73
C ILE A 94 -5.03 22.33 44.22
N SER A 95 -5.93 21.55 44.84
CA SER A 95 -5.96 20.55 45.91
C SER A 95 -7.40 19.99 45.87
N THR A 96 -7.59 18.72 46.21
CA THR A 96 -8.90 18.07 46.41
C THR A 96 -9.39 18.24 47.85
N SER A 97 -10.70 18.46 48.03
CA SER A 97 -11.39 18.16 49.29
C SER A 97 -12.84 17.70 49.05
N TYR A 98 -13.21 16.68 49.82
CA TYR A 98 -14.46 15.91 49.85
C TYR A 98 -15.39 16.39 50.97
N THR A 99 -16.69 16.11 50.83
CA THR A 99 -17.83 15.93 51.80
C THR A 99 -19.06 16.70 51.29
N SER A 100 -20.34 16.32 51.45
CA SER A 100 -21.06 15.11 51.88
C SER A 100 -22.54 15.31 51.45
N SER A 101 -23.29 14.21 51.39
CA SER A 101 -24.63 13.91 50.86
C SER A 101 -25.89 14.54 51.50
N GLN A 102 -27.04 14.29 50.83
CA GLN A 102 -28.47 14.21 51.27
C GLN A 102 -29.36 15.45 50.98
N THR A 103 -30.62 15.40 50.50
CA THR A 103 -31.62 14.36 50.12
C THR A 103 -32.91 15.03 49.58
N LEU A 104 -33.66 14.35 48.66
CA LEU A 104 -35.15 14.26 48.52
C LEU A 104 -35.97 15.54 48.20
N LYS A 105 -37.06 15.58 47.40
CA LYS A 105 -37.89 14.63 46.63
C LYS A 105 -38.83 15.42 45.65
N PRO A 106 -39.56 14.74 44.73
CA PRO A 106 -40.18 15.28 43.49
C PRO A 106 -41.73 15.32 43.50
N ASN A 107 -42.38 15.70 42.38
CA ASN A 107 -43.68 15.18 41.90
C ASN A 107 -43.86 15.47 40.39
N PHE A 108 -43.88 14.44 39.51
CA PHE A 108 -45.02 13.72 38.88
C PHE A 108 -45.70 14.45 37.69
N TYR A 109 -45.49 13.96 36.45
CA TYR A 109 -46.45 13.34 35.46
C TYR A 109 -47.68 14.22 35.09
N SER A 110 -48.24 14.33 33.87
CA SER A 110 -48.21 13.58 32.60
C SER A 110 -48.94 14.40 31.50
N LYS A 111 -48.65 14.09 30.22
CA LYS A 111 -49.27 14.51 28.92
C LYS A 111 -50.81 14.28 28.84
N PRO A 112 -51.52 14.48 27.68
CA PRO A 112 -51.40 15.35 26.46
C PRO A 112 -52.75 16.01 26.01
N CYS A 113 -52.77 16.66 24.82
CA CYS A 113 -53.81 16.61 23.75
C CYS A 113 -54.54 17.92 23.28
N VAL A 114 -54.12 18.40 22.08
CA VAL A 114 -54.86 18.87 20.85
C VAL A 114 -55.88 20.06 20.91
N PRO A 115 -56.33 20.67 19.77
CA PRO A 115 -56.23 22.12 19.51
C PRO A 115 -57.60 22.79 19.20
N LEU A 116 -57.63 24.08 18.82
CA LEU A 116 -58.66 24.80 18.00
C LEU A 116 -58.31 26.31 18.06
N GLN A 117 -58.03 27.03 16.97
CA GLN A 117 -58.85 27.52 15.87
C GLN A 117 -59.82 28.68 16.23
N GLY A 118 -59.50 29.88 15.69
CA GLY A 118 -60.44 30.86 15.12
C GLY A 118 -61.16 31.86 16.06
N TYR A 119 -61.10 33.16 15.74
CA TYR A 119 -62.21 34.14 15.59
C TYR A 119 -61.58 35.54 15.37
N ASP A 120 -61.57 36.15 14.18
CA ASP A 120 -62.65 36.81 13.39
C ASP A 120 -63.07 38.19 13.93
N ALA A 121 -62.89 39.26 13.14
CA ALA A 121 -63.68 40.50 13.22
C ALA A 121 -63.47 41.47 12.02
N ARG A 122 -64.45 41.45 11.12
CA ARG A 122 -65.28 42.59 10.63
C ARG A 122 -64.66 43.84 9.95
N ARG A 123 -65.23 44.06 8.75
CA ARG A 123 -65.97 45.26 8.25
C ARG A 123 -65.25 46.31 7.37
N SER A 124 -65.88 46.47 6.19
CA SER A 124 -66.27 47.70 5.48
C SER A 124 -65.22 48.54 4.76
N GLY A 125 -65.55 48.93 3.51
CA GLY A 125 -65.12 50.21 2.95
C GLY A 125 -64.72 50.16 1.48
N VAL A 126 -65.52 50.81 0.63
CA VAL A 126 -65.47 50.84 -0.84
C VAL A 126 -64.32 51.72 -1.39
N SER A 127 -63.67 51.19 -2.44
CA SER A 127 -63.04 51.83 -3.63
C SER A 127 -62.28 53.16 -3.53
N PHE A 128 -60.97 53.11 -3.80
CA PHE A 128 -60.20 54.14 -4.51
C PHE A 128 -59.23 53.48 -5.50
N GLU A 129 -59.08 54.08 -6.69
CA GLU A 129 -58.24 53.64 -7.82
C GLU A 129 -56.74 53.45 -7.46
N PRO A 130 -56.03 52.49 -8.09
CA PRO A 130 -54.59 52.38 -7.95
C PRO A 130 -53.82 53.15 -9.03
N HIS A 131 -53.05 54.14 -8.60
CA HIS A 131 -52.02 54.77 -9.42
C HIS A 131 -50.85 53.80 -9.72
N ARG A 132 -50.67 53.55 -11.03
CA ARG A 132 -49.42 53.32 -11.77
C ARG A 132 -48.25 52.60 -11.05
N LYS A 133 -48.01 51.35 -11.44
CA LYS A 133 -46.64 50.85 -11.70
C LYS A 133 -46.55 50.38 -13.15
N LEU A 134 -45.74 51.10 -13.93
CA LEU A 134 -45.49 50.88 -15.34
C LEU A 134 -44.89 49.49 -15.58
N ARG A 135 -45.52 48.72 -16.48
CA ARG A 135 -44.90 47.60 -17.19
C ARG A 135 -43.97 48.18 -18.26
N ILE A 136 -42.72 47.73 -18.29
CA ILE A 136 -41.88 47.80 -19.48
C ILE A 136 -41.56 46.36 -19.88
N SER A 137 -42.02 46.01 -21.07
CA SER A 137 -41.63 44.84 -21.84
C SER A 137 -40.51 45.28 -22.77
N CYS A 138 -39.43 44.50 -22.89
CA CYS A 138 -38.53 44.58 -24.05
C CYS A 138 -38.18 43.17 -24.54
N SER A 139 -38.51 42.94 -25.80
CA SER A 139 -38.14 41.82 -26.66
C SER A 139 -36.75 42.02 -27.31
N VAL A 140 -36.19 40.90 -27.76
CA VAL A 140 -34.79 40.61 -28.14
C VAL A 140 -34.33 41.26 -29.46
N ALA A 141 -33.03 41.59 -29.55
CA ALA A 141 -32.23 41.52 -30.79
C ALA A 141 -30.80 41.01 -30.47
N PRO A 142 -30.14 40.29 -31.40
CA PRO A 142 -29.12 39.30 -31.07
C PRO A 142 -27.72 39.91 -31.04
N ASN A 143 -26.96 39.65 -29.98
CA ASN A 143 -25.52 39.83 -30.00
C ASN A 143 -24.83 38.51 -29.62
N GLN A 144 -23.82 38.22 -30.42
CA GLN A 144 -23.14 36.94 -30.60
C GLN A 144 -22.81 36.21 -29.29
N VAL A 145 -23.21 34.94 -29.25
CA VAL A 145 -22.69 33.96 -28.29
C VAL A 145 -21.18 33.83 -28.54
N GLN A 146 -20.37 34.40 -27.64
CA GLN A 146 -18.97 34.01 -27.55
C GLN A 146 -18.95 32.58 -27.00
N ALA A 147 -18.53 31.63 -27.83
CA ALA A 147 -18.20 30.28 -27.41
C ALA A 147 -17.24 30.34 -26.21
N PRO A 148 -17.32 29.40 -25.25
CA PRO A 148 -16.38 29.36 -24.15
C PRO A 148 -14.98 29.27 -24.74
N VAL A 149 -14.18 30.31 -24.49
CA VAL A 149 -12.78 30.35 -24.85
C VAL A 149 -12.12 29.26 -24.02
N ALA A 150 -11.79 28.14 -24.65
CA ALA A 150 -10.85 27.18 -24.10
C ALA A 150 -9.60 27.98 -23.69
N PRO A 151 -9.05 27.80 -22.48
CA PRO A 151 -7.85 28.52 -22.11
C PRO A 151 -6.79 28.22 -23.17
N THR A 152 -6.39 29.27 -23.88
CA THR A 152 -5.27 29.24 -24.82
C THR A 152 -4.06 28.84 -24.01
N VAL A 153 -3.63 27.59 -24.18
CA VAL A 153 -2.33 27.10 -23.72
C VAL A 153 -1.29 28.07 -24.29
N PRO A 154 -0.50 28.76 -23.47
CA PRO A 154 0.65 29.49 -23.96
C PRO A 154 1.55 28.46 -24.65
N SER A 155 1.69 28.59 -25.97
CA SER A 155 2.66 27.85 -26.77
C SER A 155 4.06 28.40 -26.49
N ASP A 156 4.55 28.13 -25.29
CA ASP A 156 5.96 28.08 -24.89
C ASP A 156 6.03 27.76 -23.40
N THR A 157 5.77 26.49 -23.07
CA THR A 157 6.29 25.89 -21.86
C THR A 157 6.80 24.51 -22.23
N THR A 158 8.03 24.44 -22.73
CA THR A 158 8.90 23.36 -22.24
C THR A 158 8.95 23.56 -20.73
N SER A 159 8.01 22.97 -19.98
CA SER A 159 8.18 22.84 -18.54
C SER A 159 9.40 21.95 -18.38
N ASN A 160 10.57 22.58 -18.24
CA ASN A 160 11.79 21.88 -17.91
C ASN A 160 11.44 21.05 -16.68
N ARG A 161 11.35 19.73 -16.85
CA ARG A 161 11.27 18.82 -15.71
C ARG A 161 12.52 19.11 -14.90
N GLU A 162 12.35 19.74 -13.75
CA GLU A 162 13.44 19.86 -12.80
C GLU A 162 13.68 18.46 -12.23
N CYS A 163 14.53 17.71 -12.93
CA CYS A 163 15.28 16.60 -12.37
C CYS A 163 15.95 17.06 -11.07
N PHE A 164 16.21 16.14 -10.14
CA PHE A 164 16.82 16.45 -8.85
C PHE A 164 18.31 16.09 -8.83
N GLY A 165 19.17 17.00 -8.37
CA GLY A 165 20.57 16.72 -8.06
C GLY A 165 21.34 15.99 -9.17
N VAL A 166 22.01 14.90 -8.83
CA VAL A 166 22.81 14.09 -9.77
C VAL A 166 21.98 13.49 -10.91
N PHE A 167 20.67 13.33 -10.72
CA PHE A 167 19.75 12.77 -11.73
C PHE A 167 19.49 13.75 -12.90
N CYS A 168 19.98 14.99 -12.82
CA CYS A 168 20.02 15.92 -13.95
C CYS A 168 21.18 15.73 -14.90
N THR A 169 22.16 14.90 -14.53
CA THR A 169 23.35 14.72 -15.37
C THR A 169 23.02 13.87 -16.59
N THR A 170 23.60 14.24 -17.73
CA THR A 170 23.42 13.49 -18.97
C THR A 170 24.22 12.20 -18.91
N TYR A 171 23.55 11.08 -19.12
CA TYR A 171 24.19 9.77 -19.26
C TYR A 171 23.86 9.20 -20.63
N ASP A 172 24.89 8.91 -21.43
CA ASP A 172 24.70 8.29 -22.73
C ASP A 172 24.42 6.78 -22.56
N LEU A 173 23.14 6.44 -22.47
CA LEU A 173 22.65 5.06 -22.40
C LEU A 173 23.09 4.19 -23.59
N LYS A 174 23.49 4.79 -24.72
CA LYS A 174 23.95 4.06 -25.91
C LYS A 174 25.45 3.74 -25.86
N ALA A 175 26.23 4.48 -25.07
CA ALA A 175 27.68 4.30 -24.97
C ALA A 175 28.08 3.22 -23.97
N ASP A 176 27.28 2.96 -22.93
CA ASP A 176 27.63 1.96 -21.91
C ASP A 176 27.22 0.53 -22.33
N GLU A 177 28.18 -0.39 -22.34
CA GLU A 177 27.93 -1.81 -22.64
C GLU A 177 26.95 -2.46 -21.66
N LYS A 178 26.93 -2.02 -20.39
CA LYS A 178 26.06 -2.60 -19.35
C LYS A 178 24.57 -2.34 -19.60
N THR A 179 24.24 -1.20 -20.22
CA THR A 179 22.85 -0.76 -20.42
C THR A 179 22.22 -1.35 -21.69
N LYS A 180 23.00 -2.00 -22.57
CA LYS A 180 22.48 -2.64 -23.81
C LYS A 180 21.45 -3.74 -23.54
N SER A 181 21.50 -4.37 -22.37
CA SER A 181 20.58 -5.43 -21.96
C SER A 181 19.29 -4.93 -21.31
N TRP A 182 19.19 -3.61 -21.06
CA TRP A 182 18.08 -3.03 -20.32
C TRP A 182 16.82 -2.90 -21.17
N LYS A 183 15.67 -3.04 -20.50
CA LYS A 183 14.35 -2.73 -21.06
C LYS A 183 14.12 -1.22 -21.16
N SER A 184 13.01 -0.83 -21.79
CA SER A 184 12.60 0.58 -21.85
C SER A 184 12.33 1.14 -20.46
N LEU A 185 12.82 2.35 -20.17
CA LEU A 185 12.61 3.07 -18.91
C LEU A 185 11.13 3.13 -18.54
N ILE A 186 10.79 2.78 -17.29
CA ILE A 186 9.44 2.91 -16.75
C ILE A 186 9.35 4.13 -15.84
N LYS A 187 8.33 4.97 -16.04
CA LYS A 187 8.04 6.12 -15.16
C LYS A 187 7.05 5.75 -14.05
N ILE A 188 7.44 5.99 -12.80
CA ILE A 188 6.69 5.61 -11.61
C ILE A 188 6.43 6.85 -10.77
N ALA A 189 5.16 7.23 -10.67
CA ALA A 189 4.71 8.27 -9.76
C ALA A 189 4.39 7.71 -8.38
N VAL A 190 4.80 8.41 -7.32
CA VAL A 190 4.51 8.02 -5.93
C VAL A 190 3.96 9.22 -5.16
N SER A 191 2.71 9.15 -4.69
CA SER A 191 2.13 10.19 -3.82
C SER A 191 2.40 9.90 -2.34
N GLY A 192 2.49 10.94 -1.52
CA GLY A 192 2.93 10.78 -0.12
C GLY A 192 4.38 10.31 -0.05
N ALA A 193 5.22 10.74 -1.00
CA ALA A 193 6.58 10.25 -1.17
C ALA A 193 7.52 10.54 0.01
N ALA A 194 7.23 11.57 0.81
CA ALA A 194 7.94 11.88 2.05
C ALA A 194 7.47 11.05 3.28
N GLY A 195 6.53 10.11 3.09
CA GLY A 195 5.95 9.30 4.16
C GLY A 195 6.78 8.06 4.52
N MET A 196 6.51 7.48 5.69
CA MET A 196 7.25 6.32 6.22
C MET A 196 7.20 5.07 5.32
N ILE A 197 6.06 4.82 4.66
CA ILE A 197 5.92 3.70 3.72
C ILE A 197 6.82 3.94 2.50
N SER A 198 6.72 5.13 1.92
CA SER A 198 7.53 5.57 0.77
C SER A 198 9.02 5.48 1.07
N ASN A 199 9.46 5.86 2.28
CA ASN A 199 10.85 5.78 2.68
C ASN A 199 11.44 4.35 2.69
N HIS A 200 10.59 3.31 2.68
CA HIS A 200 11.05 1.93 2.48
C HIS A 200 10.84 1.48 1.01
N LEU A 201 9.72 1.88 0.41
CA LEU A 201 9.33 1.46 -0.93
C LEU A 201 10.26 2.01 -2.02
N LEU A 202 10.66 3.27 -1.93
CA LEU A 202 11.44 3.95 -2.99
C LEU A 202 12.79 3.26 -3.22
N PHE A 203 13.48 2.88 -2.15
CA PHE A 203 14.76 2.17 -2.25
C PHE A 203 14.61 0.74 -2.79
N LYS A 204 13.46 0.09 -2.54
CA LYS A 204 13.13 -1.22 -3.12
C LYS A 204 12.82 -1.12 -4.61
N LEU A 205 12.18 -0.03 -5.05
CA LEU A 205 11.98 0.27 -6.46
C LEU A 205 13.33 0.52 -7.14
N ALA A 206 14.14 1.41 -6.56
CA ALA A 206 15.45 1.81 -7.09
C ALA A 206 16.46 0.66 -7.20
N SER A 207 16.41 -0.31 -6.28
CA SER A 207 17.31 -1.48 -6.30
C SER A 207 16.99 -2.50 -7.39
N GLY A 208 15.84 -2.40 -8.05
CA GLY A 208 15.37 -3.39 -9.03
C GLY A 208 14.67 -4.61 -8.40
N GLU A 209 14.42 -4.62 -7.08
CA GLU A 209 13.71 -5.73 -6.40
C GLU A 209 12.29 -5.94 -6.98
N VAL A 210 11.66 -4.86 -7.45
CA VAL A 210 10.27 -4.87 -7.92
C VAL A 210 10.16 -5.33 -9.37
N PHE A 211 10.81 -4.62 -10.29
CA PHE A 211 10.65 -4.86 -11.73
C PHE A 211 11.75 -5.70 -12.37
N GLY A 212 12.78 -6.07 -11.61
CA GLY A 212 13.90 -6.88 -12.06
C GLY A 212 15.20 -6.09 -12.26
N PRO A 213 16.33 -6.79 -12.35
CA PRO A 213 17.66 -6.18 -12.41
C PRO A 213 18.01 -5.56 -13.78
N ASP A 214 17.14 -5.72 -14.78
CA ASP A 214 17.29 -5.24 -16.16
C ASP A 214 16.27 -4.15 -16.53
N GLN A 215 15.52 -3.65 -15.55
CA GLN A 215 14.46 -2.67 -15.75
C GLN A 215 14.85 -1.31 -15.15
N PRO A 216 15.33 -0.35 -15.95
CA PRO A 216 15.57 1.01 -15.48
C PRO A 216 14.24 1.70 -15.15
N ILE A 217 14.27 2.58 -14.14
CA ILE A 217 13.10 3.33 -13.66
C ILE A 217 13.39 4.82 -13.50
N ALA A 218 12.32 5.61 -13.58
CA ALA A 218 12.27 7.02 -13.22
C ALA A 218 11.24 7.23 -12.10
N LEU A 219 11.64 7.90 -11.02
CA LEU A 219 10.76 8.17 -9.87
C LEU A 219 10.25 9.62 -9.92
N GLN A 220 8.92 9.76 -9.91
CA GLN A 220 8.23 11.05 -9.90
C GLN A 220 7.52 11.19 -8.55
N LEU A 221 8.09 11.97 -7.64
CA LEU A 221 7.71 11.99 -6.24
C LEU A 221 6.77 13.15 -5.94
N LEU A 222 5.52 12.84 -5.59
CA LEU A 222 4.49 13.81 -5.23
C LEU A 222 4.41 13.94 -3.70
N GLY A 223 4.70 15.14 -3.21
CA GLY A 223 4.54 15.53 -1.82
C GLY A 223 3.37 16.47 -1.59
N SER A 224 3.46 17.22 -0.49
CA SER A 224 2.58 18.34 -0.17
C SER A 224 3.42 19.55 0.20
N GLU A 225 2.84 20.74 0.16
CA GLU A 225 3.50 21.98 0.61
C GLU A 225 4.19 21.82 1.98
N ARG A 226 3.50 21.14 2.91
CA ARG A 226 3.99 20.94 4.29
C ARG A 226 5.17 19.99 4.40
N SER A 227 5.45 19.20 3.37
CA SER A 227 6.42 18.11 3.40
C SER A 227 7.48 18.24 2.32
N ILE A 228 7.62 19.40 1.67
CA ILE A 228 8.57 19.59 0.55
C ILE A 228 10.02 19.41 1.01
N GLN A 229 10.40 19.94 2.18
CA GLN A 229 11.74 19.74 2.75
C GLN A 229 12.03 18.26 3.07
N ALA A 230 11.03 17.53 3.59
CA ALA A 230 11.18 16.09 3.82
C ALA A 230 11.30 15.33 2.50
N LEU A 231 10.65 15.80 1.43
CA LEU A 231 10.73 15.23 0.10
C LEU A 231 12.11 15.45 -0.54
N GLU A 232 12.69 16.63 -0.36
CA GLU A 232 14.09 16.92 -0.73
C GLU A 232 15.06 15.99 0.00
N GLY A 233 14.88 15.79 1.30
CA GLY A 233 15.70 14.86 2.09
C GLY A 233 15.65 13.43 1.55
N VAL A 234 14.46 12.94 1.18
CA VAL A 234 14.32 11.61 0.55
C VAL A 234 15.02 11.54 -0.81
N ALA A 235 14.95 12.60 -1.61
CA ALA A 235 15.64 12.65 -2.91
C ALA A 235 17.16 12.67 -2.75
N MET A 236 17.69 13.35 -1.73
CA MET A 236 19.11 13.29 -1.36
C MET A 236 19.52 11.87 -0.96
N GLU A 237 18.73 11.18 -0.12
CA GLU A 237 19.07 9.78 0.24
C GLU A 237 19.06 8.85 -0.99
N LEU A 238 18.20 9.10 -1.98
CA LEU A 238 18.20 8.35 -3.24
C LEU A 238 19.45 8.62 -4.09
N GLU A 239 19.97 9.85 -4.08
CA GLU A 239 21.19 10.24 -4.79
C GLU A 239 22.43 9.56 -4.18
N ASP A 240 22.51 9.56 -2.85
CA ASP A 240 23.59 8.93 -2.08
C ASP A 240 23.58 7.40 -2.15
N SER A 241 22.45 6.81 -2.58
CA SER A 241 22.30 5.35 -2.68
C SER A 241 22.92 4.74 -3.94
N LEU A 242 23.29 5.56 -4.94
CA LEU A 242 24.00 5.13 -6.16
C LEU A 242 23.35 3.95 -6.91
N TYR A 243 22.01 3.88 -6.92
CA TYR A 243 21.30 2.80 -7.61
C TYR A 243 21.39 2.97 -9.14
N PRO A 244 22.02 2.02 -9.87
CA PRO A 244 22.24 2.19 -11.31
C PRO A 244 20.94 2.19 -12.13
N LEU A 245 19.91 1.48 -11.66
CA LEU A 245 18.61 1.38 -12.31
C LEU A 245 17.74 2.62 -12.08
N LEU A 246 18.04 3.44 -11.06
CA LEU A 246 17.34 4.69 -10.83
C LEU A 246 17.95 5.78 -11.72
N ARG A 247 17.25 6.09 -12.82
CA ARG A 247 17.80 6.96 -13.88
C ARG A 247 17.41 8.42 -13.72
N GLU A 248 16.19 8.65 -13.25
CA GLU A 248 15.63 9.97 -13.09
C GLU A 248 14.89 10.04 -11.75
N VAL A 249 15.04 11.15 -11.05
CA VAL A 249 14.22 11.52 -9.90
C VAL A 249 13.76 12.95 -10.12
N SER A 250 12.46 13.19 -9.96
CA SER A 250 11.88 14.52 -9.92
C SER A 250 10.93 14.62 -8.73
N ILE A 251 10.92 15.75 -8.04
CA ILE A 251 10.06 16.00 -6.89
C ILE A 251 9.09 17.14 -7.19
N GLY A 252 7.89 17.11 -6.62
CA GLY A 252 6.93 18.19 -6.80
C GLY A 252 5.70 18.06 -5.91
N ILE A 253 4.85 19.08 -5.97
CA ILE A 253 3.58 19.14 -5.22
C ILE A 253 2.34 19.26 -6.13
N ASN A 254 2.55 19.51 -7.42
CA ASN A 254 1.50 19.58 -8.43
C ASN A 254 1.29 18.20 -9.07
N PRO A 255 0.14 17.54 -8.89
CA PRO A 255 -0.10 16.22 -9.47
C PRO A 255 -0.09 16.23 -11.01
N TYR A 256 -0.46 17.33 -11.68
CA TYR A 256 -0.44 17.41 -13.15
C TYR A 256 0.98 17.42 -13.73
N GLU A 257 1.96 17.87 -12.97
CA GLU A 257 3.36 17.84 -13.37
C GLU A 257 4.00 16.49 -13.00
N VAL A 258 3.78 16.05 -11.76
CA VAL A 258 4.41 14.82 -11.24
C VAL A 258 3.88 13.56 -11.93
N PHE A 259 2.60 13.52 -12.32
CA PHE A 259 2.02 12.36 -12.99
C PHE A 259 2.25 12.32 -14.51
N GLN A 260 2.98 13.30 -15.06
CA GLN A 260 3.20 13.39 -16.50
C GLN A 260 3.89 12.13 -17.04
N ASP A 261 3.22 11.46 -17.98
CA ASP A 261 3.62 10.21 -18.64
C ASP A 261 3.86 9.03 -17.69
N CYS A 262 3.40 9.06 -16.44
CA CYS A 262 3.64 7.94 -15.54
C CYS A 262 2.93 6.67 -16.05
N GLU A 263 3.60 5.53 -15.92
CA GLU A 263 3.07 4.20 -16.28
C GLU A 263 2.58 3.45 -15.04
N TRP A 264 3.15 3.79 -13.87
CA TRP A 264 2.68 3.32 -12.57
C TRP A 264 2.43 4.53 -11.67
N ALA A 265 1.29 4.53 -10.98
CA ALA A 265 0.95 5.52 -9.97
C ALA A 265 0.67 4.82 -8.64
N LEU A 266 1.56 5.02 -7.67
CA LEU A 266 1.49 4.44 -6.33
C LEU A 266 0.95 5.51 -5.37
N LEU A 267 -0.36 5.49 -5.14
CA LEU A 267 -1.07 6.54 -4.42
C LEU A 267 -1.15 6.22 -2.92
N ILE A 268 -0.09 6.57 -2.19
CA ILE A 268 0.06 6.27 -0.75
C ILE A 268 -0.44 7.44 0.12
N GLY A 269 -0.26 8.68 -0.35
CA GLY A 269 -0.59 9.87 0.41
C GLY A 269 -2.09 10.05 0.62
N ALA A 270 -2.53 9.97 1.88
CA ALA A 270 -3.86 10.35 2.33
C ALA A 270 -3.76 11.11 3.66
N LYS A 271 -4.81 11.86 4.02
CA LYS A 271 -4.93 12.45 5.35
C LYS A 271 -5.25 11.36 6.37
N PRO A 272 -4.49 11.28 7.47
CA PRO A 272 -4.76 10.32 8.52
C PRO A 272 -6.03 10.68 9.27
N ARG A 273 -6.66 9.69 9.92
CA ARG A 273 -7.86 9.94 10.73
C ARG A 273 -7.50 10.74 11.98
N GLY A 274 -8.05 11.94 12.09
CA GLY A 274 -7.85 12.83 13.24
C GLY A 274 -8.66 12.40 14.49
N PRO A 275 -8.27 12.85 15.70
CA PRO A 275 -9.05 12.62 16.91
C PRO A 275 -10.49 13.15 16.77
N GLY A 276 -11.48 12.31 17.06
CA GLY A 276 -12.90 12.68 16.94
C GLY A 276 -13.42 12.84 15.51
N MET A 277 -12.63 12.50 14.49
CA MET A 277 -13.06 12.57 13.10
C MET A 277 -14.05 11.45 12.78
N GLU A 278 -15.24 11.85 12.36
CA GLU A 278 -16.24 10.95 11.81
C GLU A 278 -15.76 10.32 10.51
N ARG A 279 -16.22 9.09 10.24
CA ARG A 279 -15.84 8.35 9.04
C ARG A 279 -16.23 9.06 7.75
N ALA A 280 -17.40 9.69 7.71
CA ALA A 280 -17.85 10.47 6.57
C ALA A 280 -16.90 11.64 6.26
N GLY A 281 -16.40 12.32 7.30
CA GLY A 281 -15.40 13.38 7.14
C GLY A 281 -14.08 12.88 6.56
N LEU A 282 -13.61 11.70 7.00
CA LEU A 282 -12.41 11.06 6.43
C LEU A 282 -12.60 10.71 4.94
N LEU A 283 -13.75 10.13 4.60
CA LEU A 283 -14.13 9.78 3.22
C LEU A 283 -14.16 11.00 2.31
N ASP A 284 -14.77 12.11 2.73
CA ASP A 284 -14.86 13.32 1.94
C ASP A 284 -13.48 13.97 1.71
N ILE A 285 -12.70 14.14 2.78
CA ILE A 285 -11.37 14.77 2.70
C ILE A 285 -10.44 13.98 1.79
N ASN A 286 -10.34 12.67 2.00
CA ASN A 286 -9.47 11.84 1.16
C ASN A 286 -10.06 11.66 -0.23
N GLY A 287 -11.37 11.52 -0.36
CA GLY A 287 -12.04 11.46 -1.65
C GLY A 287 -11.73 12.65 -2.55
N GLN A 288 -11.70 13.88 -2.02
CA GLN A 288 -11.32 15.06 -2.79
C GLN A 288 -9.87 15.00 -3.31
N ILE A 289 -8.93 14.49 -2.50
CA ILE A 289 -7.54 14.28 -2.90
C ILE A 289 -7.47 13.30 -4.07
N PHE A 290 -8.18 12.17 -3.97
CA PHE A 290 -8.16 11.14 -4.99
C PHE A 290 -8.97 11.48 -6.25
N ALA A 291 -10.00 12.33 -6.13
CA ALA A 291 -10.69 12.92 -7.27
C ALA A 291 -9.74 13.81 -8.09
N GLU A 292 -8.99 14.69 -7.42
CA GLU A 292 -8.03 15.57 -8.10
C GLU A 292 -6.85 14.80 -8.69
N GLN A 293 -6.30 13.82 -7.95
CA GLN A 293 -5.28 12.93 -8.48
C GLN A 293 -5.79 12.11 -9.68
N GLY A 294 -7.06 11.68 -9.66
CA GLY A 294 -7.72 11.02 -10.78
C GLY A 294 -7.77 11.91 -12.03
N LYS A 295 -8.19 13.18 -11.88
CA LYS A 295 -8.19 14.15 -12.99
C LYS A 295 -6.80 14.41 -13.56
N ALA A 296 -5.79 14.53 -12.68
CA ALA A 296 -4.41 14.70 -13.10
C ALA A 296 -3.90 13.49 -13.89
N LEU A 297 -4.08 12.27 -13.36
CA LEU A 297 -3.73 11.03 -14.08
C LEU A 297 -4.44 10.97 -15.44
N ASN A 298 -5.73 11.28 -15.47
CA ASN A 298 -6.52 11.32 -16.69
C ASN A 298 -5.99 12.30 -17.73
N ALA A 299 -5.48 13.46 -17.30
CA ALA A 299 -4.95 14.46 -18.19
C ALA A 299 -3.58 14.04 -18.75
N VAL A 300 -2.65 13.64 -17.88
CA VAL A 300 -1.21 13.64 -18.19
C VAL A 300 -0.52 12.29 -18.13
N ALA A 301 -1.10 11.27 -17.50
CA ALA A 301 -0.44 9.97 -17.37
C ALA A 301 -0.54 9.13 -18.66
N SER A 302 0.20 8.03 -18.71
CA SER A 302 0.04 7.02 -19.75
C SER A 302 -1.41 6.53 -19.82
N ARG A 303 -1.95 6.35 -21.03
CA ARG A 303 -3.33 5.84 -21.23
C ARG A 303 -3.53 4.42 -20.70
N ASN A 304 -2.44 3.69 -20.46
CA ASN A 304 -2.46 2.37 -19.86
C ASN A 304 -1.82 2.33 -18.45
N ALA A 305 -1.72 3.49 -17.79
CA ALA A 305 -1.13 3.58 -16.46
C ALA A 305 -1.81 2.63 -15.48
N LYS A 306 -1.02 1.98 -14.63
CA LYS A 306 -1.46 1.08 -13.56
C LYS A 306 -1.46 1.86 -12.24
N VAL A 307 -2.59 1.89 -11.55
CA VAL A 307 -2.80 2.73 -10.36
C VAL A 307 -3.01 1.83 -9.15
N ILE A 308 -2.15 1.93 -8.15
CA ILE A 308 -2.28 1.21 -6.87
C ILE A 308 -2.53 2.22 -5.76
N VAL A 309 -3.72 2.16 -5.17
CA VAL A 309 -4.17 2.99 -4.07
C VAL A 309 -3.91 2.28 -2.74
N VAL A 310 -3.17 2.97 -1.88
CA VAL A 310 -2.85 2.53 -0.51
C VAL A 310 -3.45 3.49 0.51
N GLY A 311 -3.57 4.78 0.18
CA GLY A 311 -4.16 5.78 1.06
C GLY A 311 -5.62 5.45 1.41
N ASN A 312 -5.93 5.44 2.70
CA ASN A 312 -7.24 5.02 3.20
C ASN A 312 -8.33 6.07 3.05
N PRO A 313 -9.61 5.67 2.87
CA PRO A 313 -10.10 4.30 2.65
C PRO A 313 -9.84 3.82 1.21
N CYS A 314 -8.96 2.84 1.03
CA CYS A 314 -8.32 2.62 -0.28
C CYS A 314 -9.27 2.13 -1.38
N ASN A 315 -10.27 1.30 -1.07
CA ASN A 315 -11.29 0.87 -2.04
C ASN A 315 -12.09 2.06 -2.59
N THR A 316 -12.65 2.89 -1.69
CA THR A 316 -13.47 4.04 -2.09
C THR A 316 -12.62 5.14 -2.73
N ASN A 317 -11.40 5.37 -2.25
CA ASN A 317 -10.45 6.27 -2.91
C ASN A 317 -10.11 5.81 -4.34
N ALA A 318 -9.91 4.50 -4.57
CA ALA A 318 -9.70 3.95 -5.90
C ALA A 318 -10.93 4.12 -6.81
N LEU A 319 -12.14 3.91 -6.27
CA LEU A 319 -13.39 4.17 -6.99
C LEU A 319 -13.53 5.64 -7.40
N ILE A 320 -13.24 6.57 -6.49
CA ILE A 320 -13.28 8.01 -6.81
C ILE A 320 -12.23 8.35 -7.85
N CYS A 321 -11.02 7.82 -7.71
CA CYS A 321 -9.91 8.06 -8.64
C CYS A 321 -10.26 7.59 -10.07
N LEU A 322 -10.79 6.37 -10.22
CA LEU A 322 -11.18 5.85 -11.54
C LEU A 322 -12.38 6.59 -12.14
N LYS A 323 -13.34 7.03 -11.32
CA LYS A 323 -14.52 7.81 -11.79
C LYS A 323 -14.11 9.19 -12.32
N ASN A 324 -13.01 9.73 -11.81
CA ASN A 324 -12.43 10.99 -12.27
C ASN A 324 -11.37 10.79 -13.38
N ALA A 325 -11.14 9.54 -13.83
CA ALA A 325 -10.17 9.19 -14.85
C ALA A 325 -10.75 8.33 -15.99
N PRO A 326 -11.78 8.82 -16.72
CA PRO A 326 -12.48 8.02 -17.73
C PRO A 326 -11.61 7.58 -18.93
N ASN A 327 -10.47 8.23 -19.17
CA ASN A 327 -9.55 7.89 -20.26
C ASN A 327 -8.51 6.84 -19.87
N ILE A 328 -8.50 6.38 -18.61
CA ILE A 328 -7.69 5.25 -18.14
C ILE A 328 -8.64 4.07 -17.89
N PRO A 329 -8.35 2.85 -18.39
CA PRO A 329 -9.21 1.70 -18.17
C PRO A 329 -9.48 1.46 -16.68
N ALA A 330 -10.76 1.35 -16.29
CA ALA A 330 -11.16 1.16 -14.89
C ALA A 330 -10.51 -0.08 -14.23
N LYS A 331 -10.21 -1.12 -15.04
CA LYS A 331 -9.50 -2.32 -14.56
C LYS A 331 -8.10 -2.02 -14.03
N ASN A 332 -7.46 -0.94 -14.44
CA ASN A 332 -6.09 -0.59 -14.04
C ASN A 332 -6.00 0.01 -12.62
N PHE A 333 -7.13 0.23 -11.94
CA PHE A 333 -7.18 0.79 -10.60
C PHE A 333 -7.30 -0.33 -9.56
N HIS A 334 -6.33 -0.36 -8.66
CA HIS A 334 -6.21 -1.36 -7.62
C HIS A 334 -6.24 -0.70 -6.25
N ALA A 335 -6.98 -1.24 -5.30
CA ALA A 335 -6.88 -0.97 -3.88
C ALA A 335 -6.07 -2.08 -3.20
N LEU A 336 -5.13 -1.70 -2.34
CA LEU A 336 -4.16 -2.63 -1.77
C LEU A 336 -4.73 -3.41 -0.58
N THR A 337 -5.02 -4.70 -0.79
CA THR A 337 -5.36 -5.68 0.26
C THR A 337 -4.27 -6.73 0.47
N ARG A 338 -3.12 -6.59 -0.21
CA ARG A 338 -2.01 -7.55 -0.18
C ARG A 338 -1.34 -7.65 1.20
N LEU A 339 -1.33 -6.57 1.99
CA LEU A 339 -0.83 -6.62 3.36
C LEU A 339 -1.64 -7.61 4.22
N ASP A 340 -2.96 -7.58 4.05
CA ASP A 340 -3.89 -8.44 4.79
C ASP A 340 -3.76 -9.89 4.34
N GLU A 341 -3.57 -10.13 3.04
CA GLU A 341 -3.25 -11.47 2.51
C GLU A 341 -1.95 -12.01 3.12
N ASN A 342 -0.88 -11.22 3.11
CA ASN A 342 0.41 -11.62 3.69
C ASN A 342 0.27 -11.92 5.20
N ARG A 343 -0.52 -11.12 5.94
CA ARG A 343 -0.82 -11.35 7.36
C ARG A 343 -1.65 -12.62 7.56
N ALA A 344 -2.64 -12.87 6.70
CA ALA A 344 -3.48 -14.07 6.74
C ALA A 344 -2.67 -15.34 6.48
N LYS A 345 -1.80 -15.34 5.45
CA LYS A 345 -0.85 -16.45 5.19
C LYS A 345 0.01 -16.75 6.41
N CYS A 346 0.53 -15.72 7.07
CA CYS A 346 1.31 -15.87 8.30
C CYS A 346 0.49 -16.50 9.44
N GLN A 347 -0.76 -16.07 9.66
CA GLN A 347 -1.61 -16.65 10.72
C GLN A 347 -1.99 -18.11 10.43
N LEU A 348 -2.30 -18.47 9.18
CA LEU A 348 -2.55 -19.86 8.80
C LEU A 348 -1.31 -20.74 8.99
N ALA A 349 -0.14 -20.26 8.55
CA ALA A 349 1.13 -20.96 8.72
C ALA A 349 1.43 -21.24 10.20
N LEU A 350 1.27 -20.22 11.06
CA LEU A 350 1.45 -20.34 12.50
C LEU A 350 0.49 -21.37 13.12
N LYS A 351 -0.79 -21.34 12.77
CA LYS A 351 -1.79 -22.28 13.30
C LYS A 351 -1.52 -23.72 12.86
N ALA A 352 -1.06 -23.91 11.62
CA ALA A 352 -0.75 -25.22 11.07
C ALA A 352 0.66 -25.75 11.42
N GLY A 353 1.51 -24.94 12.06
CA GLY A 353 2.89 -25.33 12.39
C GLY A 353 3.79 -25.51 11.17
N VAL A 354 3.52 -24.76 10.09
CA VAL A 354 4.32 -24.77 8.85
C VAL A 354 4.92 -23.39 8.60
N PHE A 355 5.86 -23.30 7.66
CA PHE A 355 6.37 -22.01 7.21
C PHE A 355 5.42 -21.37 6.17
N TYR A 356 5.42 -20.04 6.06
CA TYR A 356 4.43 -19.30 5.28
C TYR A 356 4.54 -19.52 3.76
N ASP A 357 5.68 -20.03 3.28
CA ASP A 357 5.88 -20.43 1.88
C ASP A 357 5.08 -21.69 1.51
N LYS A 358 4.49 -22.38 2.50
CA LYS A 358 3.60 -23.53 2.31
C LYS A 358 2.14 -23.15 2.19
N VAL A 359 1.78 -21.88 2.38
CA VAL A 359 0.40 -21.39 2.26
C VAL A 359 0.21 -20.75 0.88
N SER A 360 -0.84 -21.15 0.17
CA SER A 360 -1.22 -20.61 -1.15
C SER A 360 -2.73 -20.41 -1.24
N ASN A 361 -3.22 -19.84 -2.34
CA ASN A 361 -4.65 -19.63 -2.61
C ASN A 361 -5.35 -18.79 -1.53
N MET A 362 -4.60 -17.90 -0.87
CA MET A 362 -5.16 -17.03 0.16
C MET A 362 -5.84 -15.84 -0.52
N THR A 363 -7.11 -15.62 -0.22
CA THR A 363 -7.89 -14.47 -0.72
C THR A 363 -8.35 -13.59 0.43
N ILE A 364 -8.23 -12.29 0.24
CA ILE A 364 -8.97 -11.30 1.02
C ILE A 364 -10.12 -10.80 0.15
N TRP A 365 -11.35 -10.93 0.62
CA TRP A 365 -12.53 -10.36 -0.04
C TRP A 365 -12.93 -9.03 0.59
N GLY A 366 -13.47 -8.13 -0.24
CA GLY A 366 -14.20 -6.95 0.22
C GLY A 366 -13.37 -5.69 0.39
N ASN A 367 -13.79 -4.89 1.36
CA ASN A 367 -13.17 -3.62 1.71
C ASN A 367 -11.86 -3.85 2.48
N HIS A 368 -10.92 -2.90 2.41
CA HIS A 368 -9.81 -2.82 3.35
C HIS A 368 -10.28 -2.20 4.67
N SER A 369 -11.02 -2.99 5.45
CA SER A 369 -11.65 -2.57 6.70
C SER A 369 -11.87 -3.80 7.62
N THR A 370 -12.47 -3.60 8.79
CA THR A 370 -12.90 -4.71 9.67
C THR A 370 -14.04 -5.55 9.08
N THR A 371 -14.55 -5.25 7.88
CA THR A 371 -15.50 -6.13 7.17
C THR A 371 -14.81 -7.07 6.17
N GLN A 372 -13.49 -6.93 5.97
CA GLN A 372 -12.74 -7.81 5.07
C GLN A 372 -12.89 -9.28 5.44
N VAL A 373 -12.81 -10.15 4.44
CA VAL A 373 -13.00 -11.61 4.62
C VAL A 373 -11.73 -12.37 4.23
N PRO A 374 -10.89 -12.76 5.21
CA PRO A 374 -9.81 -13.72 4.99
C PRO A 374 -10.40 -15.11 4.72
N ASP A 375 -10.37 -15.52 3.45
CA ASP A 375 -10.99 -16.75 2.97
C ASP A 375 -10.11 -17.99 3.22
N PHE A 376 -10.42 -18.71 4.29
CA PHE A 376 -9.79 -19.99 4.58
C PHE A 376 -10.40 -21.17 3.81
N LEU A 377 -11.56 -21.00 3.17
CA LEU A 377 -12.27 -22.08 2.48
C LEU A 377 -11.49 -22.50 1.22
N ASN A 378 -11.00 -21.52 0.47
CA ASN A 378 -10.25 -21.74 -0.77
C ASN A 378 -8.73 -21.78 -0.56
N ALA A 379 -8.24 -21.34 0.61
CA ALA A 379 -6.83 -21.39 0.95
C ALA A 379 -6.30 -22.83 1.06
N LYS A 380 -5.02 -23.00 0.73
CA LYS A 380 -4.33 -24.30 0.77
C LYS A 380 -3.05 -24.23 1.59
N ILE A 381 -2.70 -25.35 2.20
CA ILE A 381 -1.44 -25.59 2.89
C ILE A 381 -0.81 -26.85 2.28
N ASN A 382 0.41 -26.72 1.73
CA ASN A 382 1.08 -27.78 0.97
C ASN A 382 0.19 -28.39 -0.14
N GLY A 383 -0.60 -27.55 -0.82
CA GLY A 383 -1.51 -27.98 -1.88
C GLY A 383 -2.83 -28.62 -1.40
N ILE A 384 -2.99 -28.82 -0.09
CA ILE A 384 -4.18 -29.43 0.52
C ILE A 384 -5.09 -28.31 1.08
N PRO A 385 -6.43 -28.39 0.93
CA PRO A 385 -7.35 -27.39 1.51
C PRO A 385 -7.11 -27.16 3.01
N VAL A 386 -7.17 -25.90 3.46
CA VAL A 386 -6.90 -25.54 4.86
C VAL A 386 -7.79 -26.29 5.85
N LYS A 387 -9.08 -26.52 5.53
CA LYS A 387 -10.01 -27.29 6.37
C LYS A 387 -9.57 -28.75 6.59
N GLU A 388 -8.74 -29.29 5.71
CA GLU A 388 -8.17 -30.63 5.86
C GLU A 388 -6.90 -30.66 6.72
N VAL A 389 -6.21 -29.53 6.88
CA VAL A 389 -4.98 -29.41 7.70
C VAL A 389 -5.31 -28.88 9.09
N ILE A 390 -6.05 -27.78 9.18
CA ILE A 390 -6.52 -27.17 10.42
C ILE A 390 -7.94 -27.66 10.71
N LYS A 391 -8.06 -28.69 11.56
CA LYS A 391 -9.35 -29.31 11.93
C LYS A 391 -10.21 -28.45 12.87
N ASP A 392 -9.62 -27.39 13.42
CA ASP A 392 -10.29 -26.46 14.33
C ASP A 392 -11.13 -25.43 13.54
N THR A 393 -12.31 -25.86 13.09
CA THR A 393 -13.23 -25.00 12.33
C THR A 393 -13.66 -23.76 13.11
N LYS A 394 -13.84 -23.87 14.42
CA LYS A 394 -14.19 -22.72 15.27
C LYS A 394 -13.11 -21.64 15.18
N TRP A 395 -11.84 -22.02 15.28
CA TRP A 395 -10.74 -21.07 15.12
C TRP A 395 -10.73 -20.39 13.75
N LEU A 396 -10.98 -21.15 12.67
CA LEU A 396 -11.07 -20.61 11.31
C LEU A 396 -12.21 -19.58 11.16
N GLU A 397 -13.37 -19.87 11.76
CA GLU A 397 -14.57 -19.06 11.60
C GLU A 397 -14.61 -17.81 12.50
N THR A 398 -13.98 -17.87 13.68
CA THR A 398 -14.07 -16.80 14.69
C THR A 398 -12.73 -16.10 14.94
N GLU A 399 -11.67 -16.85 15.23
CA GLU A 399 -10.40 -16.25 15.67
C GLU A 399 -9.50 -15.81 14.52
N PHE A 400 -9.51 -16.54 13.41
CA PHE A 400 -8.61 -16.28 12.29
C PHE A 400 -8.83 -14.87 11.70
N THR A 401 -10.08 -14.54 11.37
CA THR A 401 -10.44 -13.21 10.84
C THR A 401 -10.07 -12.11 11.84
N GLU A 402 -10.40 -12.28 13.12
CA GLU A 402 -10.09 -11.30 14.17
C GLU A 402 -8.58 -11.07 14.31
N ARG A 403 -7.77 -12.14 14.24
CA ARG A 403 -6.30 -12.06 14.32
C ARG A 403 -5.70 -11.28 13.16
N VAL A 404 -6.24 -11.45 11.95
CA VAL A 404 -5.81 -10.69 10.76
C VAL A 404 -6.20 -9.22 10.92
N GLN A 405 -7.47 -8.95 11.23
CA GLN A 405 -8.00 -7.59 11.38
C GLN A 405 -7.27 -6.80 12.48
N LYS A 406 -6.99 -7.40 13.64
CA LYS A 406 -6.33 -6.73 14.77
C LYS A 406 -4.81 -6.72 14.67
N ARG A 407 -4.21 -7.27 13.60
CA ARG A 407 -2.75 -7.45 13.49
C ARG A 407 -2.01 -6.12 13.55
N GLY A 408 -2.51 -5.09 12.86
CA GLY A 408 -1.90 -3.75 12.89
C GLY A 408 -1.91 -3.15 14.30
N GLY A 409 -3.01 -3.31 15.05
CA GLY A 409 -3.13 -2.83 16.42
C GLY A 409 -2.12 -3.47 17.36
N VAL A 410 -1.95 -4.79 17.27
CA VAL A 410 -0.91 -5.52 18.04
C VAL A 410 0.49 -5.05 17.68
N LEU A 411 0.75 -4.73 16.41
CA LEU A 411 2.05 -4.21 15.96
C LEU A 411 2.31 -2.81 16.54
N ILE A 412 1.34 -1.90 16.49
CA ILE A 412 1.50 -0.56 17.09
C ILE A 412 1.77 -0.66 18.58
N GLN A 413 1.06 -1.53 19.32
CA GLN A 413 1.29 -1.72 20.75
C GLN A 413 2.73 -2.16 21.08
N LYS A 414 3.37 -2.91 20.17
CA LYS A 414 4.75 -3.39 20.36
C LYS A 414 5.81 -2.43 19.83
N TRP A 415 5.53 -1.75 18.73
CA TRP A 415 6.51 -0.96 17.99
C TRP A 415 6.39 0.55 18.22
N GLY A 416 5.25 1.02 18.72
CA GLY A 416 4.95 2.44 18.96
C GLY A 416 4.68 3.25 17.68
N ARG A 417 4.72 2.63 16.50
CA ARG A 417 4.49 3.29 15.19
C ARG A 417 3.86 2.35 14.17
N SER A 418 3.40 2.90 13.06
CA SER A 418 2.75 2.17 11.97
C SER A 418 3.64 1.10 11.34
N SER A 419 3.02 0.11 10.69
CA SER A 419 3.69 -1.05 10.10
C SER A 419 4.30 -0.77 8.73
N ALA A 420 4.99 0.36 8.58
CA ALA A 420 5.45 0.91 7.30
C ALA A 420 6.28 -0.06 6.46
N ALA A 421 7.25 -0.75 7.08
CA ALA A 421 8.13 -1.69 6.37
C ALA A 421 7.35 -2.88 5.77
N SER A 422 6.44 -3.49 6.54
CA SER A 422 5.61 -4.60 6.02
C SER A 422 4.61 -4.13 4.96
N THR A 423 4.09 -2.90 5.08
CA THR A 423 3.22 -2.32 4.06
C THR A 423 4.00 -2.08 2.76
N ALA A 424 5.22 -1.54 2.83
CA ALA A 424 6.08 -1.37 1.66
C ALA A 424 6.38 -2.70 0.94
N VAL A 425 6.66 -3.77 1.69
CA VAL A 425 6.81 -5.12 1.12
C VAL A 425 5.53 -5.57 0.41
N SER A 426 4.35 -5.36 1.01
CA SER A 426 3.09 -5.74 0.38
C SER A 426 2.78 -4.98 -0.91
N ILE A 427 3.24 -3.72 -1.03
CA ILE A 427 3.13 -2.94 -2.27
C ILE A 427 4.04 -3.54 -3.34
N VAL A 428 5.27 -3.89 -2.99
CA VAL A 428 6.20 -4.59 -3.89
C VAL A 428 5.60 -5.91 -4.36
N ASP A 429 5.06 -6.72 -3.45
CA ASP A 429 4.41 -7.99 -3.77
C ASP A 429 3.21 -7.80 -4.71
N ALA A 430 2.40 -6.75 -4.50
CA ALA A 430 1.26 -6.42 -5.35
C ALA A 430 1.70 -6.08 -6.78
N ILE A 431 2.69 -5.20 -6.95
CA ILE A 431 3.25 -4.86 -8.26
C ILE A 431 3.82 -6.12 -8.93
N ARG A 432 4.64 -6.89 -8.21
CA ARG A 432 5.25 -8.12 -8.71
C ARG A 432 4.22 -9.13 -9.20
N SER A 433 3.05 -9.19 -8.57
CA SER A 433 1.99 -10.11 -8.97
C SER A 433 1.31 -9.70 -10.29
N LEU A 434 1.47 -8.45 -10.72
CA LEU A 434 1.03 -7.96 -12.02
C LEU A 434 2.13 -8.06 -13.09
N VAL A 435 3.42 -7.98 -12.71
CA VAL A 435 4.55 -8.02 -13.66
C VAL A 435 5.31 -9.35 -13.70
N THR A 436 4.85 -10.34 -12.94
CA THR A 436 5.36 -11.72 -12.95
C THR A 436 4.19 -12.66 -13.20
N PRO A 437 4.34 -13.67 -14.09
CA PRO A 437 3.31 -14.70 -14.26
C PRO A 437 2.94 -15.32 -12.91
N THR A 438 1.64 -15.35 -12.60
CA THR A 438 1.14 -15.98 -11.38
C THR A 438 1.45 -17.48 -11.41
N PRO A 439 1.98 -18.07 -10.32
CA PRO A 439 2.23 -19.51 -10.25
C PRO A 439 0.99 -20.33 -10.60
N GLU A 440 1.20 -21.46 -11.28
CA GLU A 440 0.11 -22.34 -11.68
C GLU A 440 -0.76 -22.73 -10.48
N GLY A 441 -2.07 -22.61 -10.63
CA GLY A 441 -3.02 -22.94 -9.57
C GLY A 441 -3.17 -21.88 -8.46
N ASP A 442 -2.28 -20.88 -8.35
CA ASP A 442 -2.32 -19.84 -7.32
C ASP A 442 -2.98 -18.52 -7.80
N TRP A 443 -3.18 -17.58 -6.88
CA TRP A 443 -3.72 -16.24 -7.15
C TRP A 443 -3.21 -15.22 -6.11
N PHE A 444 -3.53 -13.95 -6.33
CA PHE A 444 -3.31 -12.86 -5.38
C PHE A 444 -4.59 -12.06 -5.17
N SER A 445 -4.70 -11.39 -4.02
CA SER A 445 -5.80 -10.50 -3.67
C SER A 445 -5.53 -9.10 -4.17
N SER A 446 -6.54 -8.48 -4.79
CA SER A 446 -6.50 -7.07 -5.15
C SER A 446 -7.91 -6.49 -5.15
N GLY A 447 -8.08 -5.31 -4.54
CA GLY A 447 -9.28 -4.50 -4.67
C GLY A 447 -9.40 -3.97 -6.08
N VAL A 448 -10.35 -4.46 -6.87
CA VAL A 448 -10.47 -4.07 -8.28
C VAL A 448 -11.91 -3.76 -8.65
N TYR A 449 -12.09 -3.11 -9.80
CA TYR A 449 -13.41 -2.75 -10.31
C TYR A 449 -14.27 -4.00 -10.58
N THR A 450 -15.51 -3.99 -10.10
CA THR A 450 -16.34 -5.21 -10.05
C THR A 450 -17.14 -5.53 -11.30
N ASN A 451 -17.20 -4.64 -12.30
CA ASN A 451 -18.03 -4.89 -13.49
C ASN A 451 -17.60 -6.17 -14.22
N GLY A 452 -18.56 -7.06 -14.50
CA GLY A 452 -18.29 -8.36 -15.11
C GLY A 452 -17.69 -9.42 -14.18
N ASN A 453 -17.69 -9.20 -12.86
CA ASN A 453 -17.26 -10.23 -11.91
C ASN A 453 -18.16 -11.48 -11.96
N PRO A 454 -17.61 -12.70 -11.87
CA PRO A 454 -18.39 -13.94 -11.94
C PRO A 454 -19.01 -14.36 -10.59
N TYR A 455 -18.77 -13.61 -9.51
CA TYR A 455 -19.10 -14.04 -8.15
C TYR A 455 -20.47 -13.54 -7.65
N GLY A 456 -21.16 -12.70 -8.44
CA GLY A 456 -22.43 -12.08 -8.04
C GLY A 456 -22.27 -10.96 -7.01
N ILE A 457 -21.08 -10.34 -6.96
CA ILE A 457 -20.82 -9.13 -6.20
C ILE A 457 -21.40 -7.94 -6.98
N ALA A 458 -21.91 -6.94 -6.26
CA ALA A 458 -22.45 -5.72 -6.84
C ALA A 458 -21.43 -5.07 -7.79
N GLU A 459 -21.94 -4.59 -8.92
CA GLU A 459 -21.14 -3.86 -9.90
C GLU A 459 -20.87 -2.42 -9.45
N ASP A 460 -19.94 -1.77 -10.14
CA ASP A 460 -19.60 -0.37 -10.00
C ASP A 460 -19.07 0.03 -8.62
N ILE A 461 -18.28 -0.86 -8.02
CA ILE A 461 -17.51 -0.64 -6.79
C ILE A 461 -16.09 -1.19 -6.98
N VAL A 462 -15.19 -0.88 -6.05
CA VAL A 462 -13.87 -1.52 -5.94
C VAL A 462 -13.92 -2.53 -4.80
N TYR A 463 -13.75 -3.81 -5.12
CA TYR A 463 -13.92 -4.91 -4.18
C TYR A 463 -12.73 -5.87 -4.28
N SER A 464 -12.15 -6.28 -3.15
CA SER A 464 -11.03 -7.22 -3.15
C SER A 464 -11.49 -8.62 -3.57
N MET A 465 -10.82 -9.18 -4.56
CA MET A 465 -11.16 -10.47 -5.19
C MET A 465 -9.88 -11.24 -5.55
N PRO A 466 -9.96 -12.56 -5.78
CA PRO A 466 -8.82 -13.34 -6.23
C PRO A 466 -8.56 -13.10 -7.72
N CYS A 467 -7.33 -12.71 -8.03
CA CYS A 467 -6.85 -12.36 -9.36
C CYS A 467 -5.64 -13.21 -9.76
N ARG A 468 -5.45 -13.41 -11.06
CA ARG A 468 -4.27 -14.04 -11.67
C ARG A 468 -3.76 -13.17 -12.79
N SER A 469 -2.45 -13.18 -13.03
CA SER A 469 -1.80 -12.37 -14.07
C SER A 469 -0.85 -13.21 -14.91
N LYS A 470 -0.66 -12.81 -16.15
CA LYS A 470 0.37 -13.33 -17.04
C LYS A 470 1.71 -12.61 -16.86
N GLY A 471 1.79 -11.61 -15.99
CA GLY A 471 2.98 -10.79 -15.79
C GLY A 471 3.12 -9.63 -16.78
N ASP A 472 2.04 -9.24 -17.44
CA ASP A 472 1.97 -8.18 -18.46
C ASP A 472 1.39 -6.86 -17.91
N GLY A 473 1.24 -6.77 -16.59
CA GLY A 473 0.63 -5.65 -15.89
C GLY A 473 -0.90 -5.77 -15.75
N ASP A 474 -1.54 -6.73 -16.40
CA ASP A 474 -2.99 -6.95 -16.35
C ASP A 474 -3.35 -8.14 -15.45
N TYR A 475 -4.65 -8.39 -15.26
CA TYR A 475 -5.13 -9.56 -14.52
C TYR A 475 -6.47 -10.08 -15.05
N GLU A 476 -6.81 -11.28 -14.63
CA GLU A 476 -8.14 -11.86 -14.72
C GLU A 476 -8.61 -12.36 -13.35
N LEU A 477 -9.93 -12.41 -13.14
CA LEU A 477 -10.53 -12.94 -11.92
C LEU A 477 -10.48 -14.48 -11.93
N ALA A 478 -10.11 -15.09 -10.80
CA ALA A 478 -10.02 -16.53 -10.66
C ALA A 478 -11.41 -17.20 -10.63
N LYS A 479 -11.75 -18.00 -11.63
CA LYS A 479 -13.09 -18.61 -11.74
C LYS A 479 -13.29 -19.83 -10.83
N ASP A 480 -12.21 -20.51 -10.47
CA ASP A 480 -12.23 -21.78 -9.74
C ASP A 480 -12.28 -21.57 -8.22
N VAL A 481 -13.30 -20.86 -7.75
CA VAL A 481 -13.48 -20.47 -6.35
C VAL A 481 -14.80 -21.04 -5.82
N ILE A 482 -14.75 -21.65 -4.64
CA ILE A 482 -15.92 -22.20 -3.94
C ILE A 482 -16.48 -21.11 -3.02
N ILE A 483 -17.80 -20.88 -3.07
CA ILE A 483 -18.49 -19.94 -2.19
C ILE A 483 -19.63 -20.67 -1.47
N ASP A 484 -19.41 -21.02 -0.20
CA ASP A 484 -20.43 -21.55 0.70
C ASP A 484 -21.23 -20.41 1.39
N ASP A 485 -22.23 -20.78 2.21
CA ASP A 485 -23.09 -19.80 2.89
C ASP A 485 -22.32 -18.92 3.88
N PHE A 486 -21.32 -19.51 4.57
CA PHE A 486 -20.47 -18.80 5.53
C PHE A 486 -19.68 -17.67 4.85
N LEU A 487 -19.06 -17.98 3.72
CA LEU A 487 -18.29 -17.03 2.93
C LEU A 487 -19.21 -16.00 2.27
N ARG A 488 -20.35 -16.45 1.70
CA ARG A 488 -21.34 -15.59 1.03
C ARG A 488 -21.88 -14.51 1.96
N GLU A 489 -22.26 -14.86 3.19
CA GLU A 489 -22.80 -13.91 4.17
C GLU A 489 -21.78 -12.80 4.48
N ARG A 490 -20.50 -13.15 4.65
CA ARG A 490 -19.44 -12.19 4.96
C ARG A 490 -19.08 -11.31 3.78
N ILE A 491 -19.01 -11.89 2.58
CA ILE A 491 -18.84 -11.15 1.32
C ILE A 491 -19.92 -10.06 1.21
N LYS A 492 -21.19 -10.43 1.48
CA LYS A 492 -22.33 -9.50 1.43
C LYS A 492 -22.30 -8.42 2.51
N LYS A 493 -21.78 -8.71 3.72
CA LYS A 493 -21.57 -7.68 4.75
C LYS A 493 -20.55 -6.63 4.31
N SER A 494 -19.43 -7.05 3.72
CA SER A 494 -18.43 -6.11 3.20
C SER A 494 -18.93 -5.33 1.97
N GLU A 495 -19.72 -5.99 1.10
CA GLU A 495 -20.38 -5.34 -0.03
C GLU A 495 -21.34 -4.23 0.43
N ALA A 496 -22.15 -4.50 1.46
CA ALA A 496 -23.07 -3.52 2.02
C ALA A 496 -22.34 -2.27 2.55
N GLU A 497 -21.18 -2.45 3.19
CA GLU A 497 -20.32 -1.34 3.62
C GLU A 497 -19.82 -0.52 2.43
N LEU A 498 -19.26 -1.16 1.40
CA LEU A 498 -18.75 -0.45 0.22
C LEU A 498 -19.84 0.30 -0.53
N LEU A 499 -21.04 -0.27 -0.63
CA LEU A 499 -22.19 0.42 -1.22
C LEU A 499 -22.63 1.64 -0.39
N ALA A 500 -22.51 1.56 0.94
CA ALA A 500 -22.78 2.70 1.82
C ALA A 500 -21.70 3.78 1.67
N GLU A 501 -20.42 3.41 1.59
CA GLU A 501 -19.33 4.35 1.32
C GLU A 501 -19.52 5.04 -0.03
N LYS A 502 -19.83 4.28 -1.08
CA LYS A 502 -20.11 4.80 -2.41
C LYS A 502 -21.21 5.87 -2.40
N ARG A 503 -22.34 5.61 -1.71
CA ARG A 503 -23.41 6.61 -1.56
C ARG A 503 -22.95 7.85 -0.80
N CYS A 504 -22.09 7.69 0.20
CA CYS A 504 -21.55 8.79 0.99
C CYS A 504 -20.61 9.70 0.16
N VAL A 505 -20.00 9.19 -0.91
CA VAL A 505 -19.11 9.94 -1.81
C VAL A 505 -19.69 10.21 -3.20
N ALA A 506 -21.03 10.14 -3.34
CA ALA A 506 -21.71 10.32 -4.63
C ALA A 506 -21.38 11.67 -5.32
N HIS A 507 -21.12 12.72 -4.53
CA HIS A 507 -20.74 14.05 -5.02
C HIS A 507 -19.35 14.09 -5.64
N LEU A 508 -18.49 13.11 -5.34
CA LEU A 508 -17.12 13.00 -5.87
C LEU A 508 -17.01 12.01 -7.03
N THR A 509 -18.02 11.17 -7.23
CA THR A 509 -18.06 10.13 -8.28
C THR A 509 -18.98 10.49 -9.46
N GLY A 510 -19.69 11.63 -9.38
CA GLY A 510 -20.62 12.07 -10.40
C GLY A 510 -22.01 11.42 -10.32
N GLU A 511 -22.34 10.78 -9.20
CA GLU A 511 -23.60 10.05 -8.99
C GLU A 511 -24.68 10.89 -8.29
N GLY A 512 -24.42 12.16 -8.01
CA GLY A 512 -25.37 13.12 -7.47
C GLY A 512 -25.08 13.49 -6.01
N ASN A 513 -26.14 13.66 -5.21
CA ASN A 513 -26.01 14.10 -3.82
C ASN A 513 -25.50 12.97 -2.91
N ALA A 514 -24.58 13.30 -2.01
CA ALA A 514 -24.10 12.38 -1.00
C ALA A 514 -25.19 11.99 0.02
N PHE A 515 -25.23 10.70 0.37
CA PHE A 515 -26.00 10.18 1.49
C PHE A 515 -25.12 9.26 2.33
N CYS A 516 -24.74 9.71 3.52
CA CYS A 516 -23.83 9.00 4.41
C CYS A 516 -24.61 8.30 5.53
N ASP A 517 -24.70 6.98 5.45
CA ASP A 517 -25.19 6.10 6.51
C ASP A 517 -24.14 4.99 6.71
N LEU A 518 -23.15 5.28 7.54
CA LEU A 518 -21.94 4.46 7.69
C LEU A 518 -21.77 4.00 9.13
N PRO A 519 -21.30 2.76 9.36
CA PRO A 519 -20.86 2.35 10.68
C PRO A 519 -19.61 3.14 11.09
N GLU A 520 -19.61 3.70 12.30
CA GLU A 520 -18.57 4.63 12.78
C GLU A 520 -17.17 4.01 12.95
N ASP A 521 -17.08 2.69 13.16
CA ASP A 521 -15.82 2.02 13.56
C ASP A 521 -15.52 0.74 12.76
N THR A 522 -15.01 0.90 11.54
CA THR A 522 -14.45 -0.25 10.79
C THR A 522 -13.06 -0.02 10.21
N MET A 523 -12.40 1.08 10.59
CA MET A 523 -10.99 1.28 10.22
C MET A 523 -10.15 0.18 10.87
N LEU A 524 -9.22 -0.42 10.11
CA LEU A 524 -8.37 -1.48 10.65
C LEU A 524 -7.46 -0.92 11.77
N PRO A 525 -7.38 -1.58 12.93
CA PRO A 525 -6.48 -1.19 13.99
C PRO A 525 -5.04 -1.11 13.50
N GLY A 526 -4.36 0.00 13.79
CA GLY A 526 -2.94 0.17 13.50
C GLY A 526 -2.62 0.87 12.17
N GLU A 527 -3.63 1.33 11.46
CA GLU A 527 -3.49 2.16 10.27
C GLU A 527 -3.60 3.65 10.64
N GLN A 528 -2.91 4.50 9.86
CA GLN A 528 -2.91 5.95 10.05
C GLN A 528 -3.78 6.61 9.01
#